data_AF-A0A2C9DB34-F1
#
_entry.id   AF-A0A2C9DB34-F1
#
_cell.length_a   1.000
_cell.length_b   1.000
_cell.length_c   1.000
_cell.angle_alpha   90.00
_cell.angle_beta   90.00
_cell.angle_gamma   90.00
#
_symmetry.space_group_name_H-M   'P 1'
#
loop_
_entity.id
_entity.type
_entity.pdbx_description
1 polymer ?
#
loop_
_entity_poly.entity_id
_entity_poly.type
_entity_poly.pdbx_seq_one_letter_code
_entity_poly.pdbx_strand_id
1 'polypeptide(L)'
;MEPDNRDTSFFAAIPSVANPASTFDLSRFRSAPDDWLMVQTDVRDSTSATAGGMQRTINFIAVATIAALRNLHDRITLPFQFGGDGVTVLIPDDRREAAMALLARLRGLARREFQLELRVGILPVSRLRQHGVDVSIARYEPTPGNNFAVFRGDGAELMEAALKGRAAPDLGAAMQIDESLDDGEAIDLTGLSCRWDPLHSTRGKIVSLLVRSKDDLGAAYADVLRITGRDGDPRAVQRANLKPHWPPRALLVEARTTRGRLPVAVKALEIMAISLFTLLLIRWNITVGGFKPSAYLDDTVTNTDFCSHDDTFGLVLDCSPQTIDELRTMLERRRAAGELAYGLHTSETALITCLVSSVTTGLHVHFVDGGDGGYTSASRGLKAIAA
;
A
#
# COMPACT_ATOMS: atom_id res chain seq x y z
N MET A 1 7.48 -32.18 12.90
CA MET A 1 8.34 -31.96 11.72
C MET A 1 8.29 -30.46 11.46
N GLU A 2 9.25 -29.71 12.01
CA GLU A 2 9.37 -28.28 11.72
C GLU A 2 9.66 -28.11 10.24
N PRO A 3 8.98 -27.22 9.51
CA PRO A 3 9.42 -26.86 8.18
C PRO A 3 10.63 -25.93 8.34
N ASP A 4 11.80 -26.40 7.89
CA ASP A 4 12.95 -25.56 7.55
C ASP A 4 12.54 -24.68 6.36
N ASN A 5 11.77 -23.64 6.63
CA ASN A 5 11.26 -22.68 5.65
C ASN A 5 12.07 -21.40 5.75
N ARG A 6 13.39 -21.51 5.53
CA ARG A 6 14.21 -20.31 5.33
C ARG A 6 13.96 -19.80 3.92
N ASP A 7 13.19 -18.73 3.85
CA ASP A 7 13.08 -17.88 2.67
C ASP A 7 14.49 -17.43 2.25
N THR A 8 14.99 -17.97 1.14
CA THR A 8 16.31 -17.67 0.56
C THR A 8 16.21 -16.61 -0.53
N SER A 9 15.08 -15.92 -0.66
CA SER A 9 14.89 -14.87 -1.65
C SER A 9 15.81 -13.68 -1.39
N PHE A 10 16.12 -12.95 -2.46
CA PHE A 10 16.86 -11.69 -2.43
C PHE A 10 16.33 -10.73 -1.35
N PHE A 11 15.00 -10.59 -1.24
CA PHE A 11 14.39 -9.67 -0.27
C PHE A 11 14.56 -10.13 1.18
N ALA A 12 14.45 -11.43 1.46
CA ALA A 12 14.64 -11.97 2.79
C ALA A 12 16.08 -11.82 3.31
N ALA A 13 17.06 -11.75 2.41
CA ALA A 13 18.47 -11.55 2.72
C ALA A 13 18.83 -10.08 3.07
N ILE A 14 17.97 -9.11 2.74
CA ILE A 14 18.21 -7.70 3.08
C ILE A 14 17.99 -7.50 4.59
N PRO A 15 18.95 -6.93 5.34
CA PRO A 15 18.73 -6.62 6.75
C PRO A 15 17.52 -5.69 6.95
N SER A 16 16.58 -6.09 7.81
CA SER A 16 15.43 -5.25 8.14
C SER A 16 15.76 -4.14 9.13
N VAL A 17 14.96 -3.08 9.08
CA VAL A 17 14.92 -2.04 10.11
C VAL A 17 13.50 -1.91 10.67
N ALA A 18 13.38 -1.74 11.99
CA ALA A 18 12.09 -1.53 12.65
C ALA A 18 11.69 -0.04 12.75
N ASN A 19 12.63 0.89 12.55
CA ASN A 19 12.36 2.32 12.58
C ASN A 19 12.27 2.86 11.14
N PRO A 20 11.15 3.48 10.73
CA PRO A 20 11.01 4.12 9.42
C PRO A 20 12.13 5.11 9.09
N ALA A 21 12.61 5.89 10.07
CA ALA A 21 13.68 6.87 9.85
C ALA A 21 14.98 6.23 9.36
N SER A 22 15.22 4.96 9.72
CA SER A 22 16.39 4.22 9.24
C SER A 22 16.31 3.85 7.76
N THR A 23 15.13 3.93 7.13
CA THR A 23 14.96 3.64 5.70
C THR A 23 15.46 4.76 4.79
N PHE A 24 15.87 5.91 5.34
CA PHE A 24 16.51 7.00 4.58
C PHE A 24 18.04 6.84 4.47
N ASP A 25 18.62 5.86 5.16
CA ASP A 25 20.05 5.54 5.06
C ASP A 25 20.33 4.73 3.78
N LEU A 26 20.93 5.39 2.79
CA LEU A 26 21.22 4.79 1.48
C LEU A 26 22.12 3.54 1.56
N SER A 27 22.93 3.39 2.62
CA SER A 27 23.79 2.22 2.80
C SER A 27 23.02 0.91 3.04
N ARG A 28 21.72 1.01 3.34
CA ARG A 28 20.81 -0.12 3.59
C ARG A 28 20.13 -0.65 2.34
N PHE A 29 20.22 0.09 1.24
CA PHE A 29 19.61 -0.31 -0.01
C PHE A 29 20.45 -1.37 -0.71
N ARG A 30 19.76 -2.30 -1.36
CA ARG A 30 20.37 -3.30 -2.23
C ARG A 30 19.67 -3.26 -3.58
N SER A 31 20.46 -3.20 -4.64
CA SER A 31 19.95 -3.29 -6.01
C SER A 31 19.27 -4.63 -6.24
N ALA A 32 18.06 -4.59 -6.81
CA ALA A 32 17.29 -5.77 -7.17
C ALA A 32 18.00 -6.57 -8.27
N PRO A 33 17.87 -7.89 -8.33
CA PRO A 33 18.45 -8.68 -9.41
C PRO A 33 17.88 -8.29 -10.78
N ASP A 34 18.68 -8.42 -11.84
CA ASP A 34 18.32 -8.03 -13.22
C ASP A 34 17.11 -8.80 -13.79
N ASP A 35 16.97 -10.04 -13.35
CA ASP A 35 15.95 -11.00 -13.76
C ASP A 35 14.63 -10.83 -12.98
N TRP A 36 14.65 -10.14 -11.84
CA TRP A 36 13.42 -9.84 -11.11
C TRP A 36 12.51 -8.91 -11.89
N LEU A 37 11.21 -9.09 -11.73
CA LEU A 37 10.17 -8.33 -12.42
C LEU A 37 9.60 -7.29 -11.50
N MET A 38 9.62 -6.04 -11.94
CA MET A 38 8.80 -4.99 -11.35
C MET A 38 7.40 -5.05 -11.95
N VAL A 39 6.40 -5.14 -11.07
CA VAL A 39 4.99 -5.02 -11.38
C VAL A 39 4.49 -3.70 -10.82
N GLN A 40 3.79 -2.92 -11.63
CA GLN A 40 3.07 -1.74 -11.18
C GLN A 40 1.61 -1.77 -11.62
N THR A 41 0.75 -1.28 -10.74
CA THR A 41 -0.66 -1.04 -11.07
C THR A 41 -1.06 0.38 -10.72
N ASP A 42 -2.05 0.89 -11.45
CA ASP A 42 -2.60 2.24 -11.27
C ASP A 42 -4.05 2.26 -11.76
N VAL A 43 -4.98 2.76 -10.94
CA VAL A 43 -6.37 2.96 -11.38
C VAL A 43 -6.47 4.24 -12.20
N ARG A 44 -6.88 4.12 -13.46
CA ARG A 44 -7.11 5.27 -14.33
C ARG A 44 -8.25 6.15 -13.79
N ASP A 45 -8.05 7.46 -13.87
CA ASP A 45 -9.00 8.48 -13.44
C ASP A 45 -9.50 8.26 -11.99
N SER A 46 -8.61 7.73 -11.14
CA SER A 46 -8.84 7.43 -9.72
C SER A 46 -9.44 8.61 -8.96
N THR A 47 -9.10 9.84 -9.33
CA THR A 47 -9.67 11.00 -8.63
C THR A 47 -11.17 11.19 -8.89
N SER A 48 -11.63 11.00 -10.12
CA SER A 48 -13.05 11.11 -10.45
C SER A 48 -13.84 10.01 -9.76
N ALA A 49 -13.31 8.78 -9.77
CA ALA A 49 -13.89 7.64 -9.07
C ALA A 49 -13.91 7.86 -7.53
N THR A 50 -12.88 8.48 -6.98
CA THR A 50 -12.84 8.84 -5.55
C THR A 50 -13.91 9.88 -5.21
N ALA A 51 -14.08 10.92 -6.04
CA ALA A 51 -15.17 11.88 -5.87
C ALA A 51 -16.57 11.23 -5.95
N GLY A 52 -16.69 10.11 -6.67
CA GLY A 52 -17.88 9.25 -6.70
C GLY A 52 -18.02 8.27 -5.52
N GLY A 53 -17.18 8.37 -4.49
CA GLY A 53 -17.23 7.51 -3.30
C GLY A 53 -16.58 6.14 -3.46
N MET A 54 -15.78 5.92 -4.52
CA MET A 54 -15.16 4.62 -4.81
C MET A 54 -13.77 4.42 -4.20
N GLN A 55 -13.28 5.35 -3.39
CA GLN A 55 -11.90 5.29 -2.86
C GLN A 55 -11.59 3.97 -2.14
N ARG A 56 -12.53 3.46 -1.33
CA ARG A 56 -12.35 2.15 -0.67
C ARG A 56 -12.18 1.02 -1.68
N THR A 57 -12.96 1.04 -2.77
CA THR A 57 -12.87 0.04 -3.85
C THR A 57 -11.53 0.14 -4.57
N ILE A 58 -11.07 1.37 -4.85
CA ILE A 58 -9.77 1.65 -5.48
C ILE A 58 -8.64 1.05 -4.63
N ASN A 59 -8.58 1.39 -3.34
CA ASN A 59 -7.54 0.89 -2.44
C ASN A 59 -7.60 -0.63 -2.31
N PHE A 60 -8.82 -1.21 -2.27
CA PHE A 60 -9.00 -2.65 -2.23
C PHE A 60 -8.48 -3.35 -3.49
N ILE A 61 -8.73 -2.80 -4.69
CA ILE A 61 -8.22 -3.34 -5.95
C ILE A 61 -6.70 -3.19 -6.06
N ALA A 62 -6.14 -2.06 -5.62
CA ALA A 62 -4.70 -1.86 -5.57
C ALA A 62 -4.03 -2.93 -4.70
N VAL A 63 -4.48 -3.12 -3.46
CA VAL A 63 -3.93 -4.13 -2.54
C VAL A 63 -4.23 -5.56 -2.99
N ALA A 64 -5.32 -5.80 -3.74
CA ALA A 64 -5.59 -7.11 -4.34
C ALA A 64 -4.45 -7.57 -5.26
N THR A 65 -3.73 -6.64 -5.90
CA THR A 65 -2.51 -6.95 -6.66
C THR A 65 -1.45 -7.59 -5.76
N ILE A 66 -1.17 -6.99 -4.61
CA ILE A 66 -0.18 -7.50 -3.64
C ILE A 66 -0.62 -8.87 -3.12
N ALA A 67 -1.90 -9.00 -2.73
CA ALA A 67 -2.44 -10.25 -2.21
C ALA A 67 -2.31 -11.39 -3.23
N ALA A 68 -2.71 -11.14 -4.48
CA ALA A 68 -2.69 -12.13 -5.55
C ALA A 68 -1.27 -12.57 -5.89
N LEU A 69 -0.33 -11.64 -6.05
CA LEU A 69 1.08 -11.96 -6.34
C LEU A 69 1.74 -12.70 -5.16
N ARG A 70 1.46 -12.30 -3.92
CA ARG A 70 1.97 -13.00 -2.75
C ARG A 70 1.45 -14.44 -2.67
N ASN A 71 0.17 -14.66 -2.93
CA ASN A 71 -0.41 -15.99 -2.92
C ASN A 71 0.09 -16.86 -4.10
N LEU A 72 0.46 -16.23 -5.23
CA LEU A 72 1.18 -16.91 -6.32
C LEU A 72 2.61 -17.32 -5.93
N HIS A 73 3.27 -16.56 -5.04
CA HIS A 73 4.64 -16.79 -4.58
C HIS A 73 4.68 -17.12 -3.07
N ASP A 74 3.85 -18.07 -2.63
CA ASP A 74 3.62 -18.44 -1.22
C ASP A 74 4.85 -18.88 -0.41
N ARG A 75 5.98 -19.13 -1.09
CA ARG A 75 7.25 -19.58 -0.48
C ARG A 75 8.27 -18.47 -0.23
N ILE A 76 8.02 -17.26 -0.71
CA ILE A 76 8.97 -16.15 -0.61
C ILE A 76 8.28 -14.86 -0.17
N THR A 77 9.05 -14.00 0.48
CA THR A 77 8.63 -12.66 0.86
C THR A 77 8.84 -11.74 -0.32
N LEU A 78 7.76 -11.10 -0.79
CA LEU A 78 7.83 -10.15 -1.89
C LEU A 78 8.05 -8.72 -1.36
N PRO A 79 8.92 -7.91 -1.99
CA PRO A 79 8.96 -6.48 -1.76
C PRO A 79 7.73 -5.82 -2.40
N PHE A 80 6.96 -5.06 -1.62
CA PHE A 80 5.84 -4.29 -2.13
C PHE A 80 5.71 -2.93 -1.44
N GLN A 81 5.06 -2.01 -2.14
CA GLN A 81 4.70 -0.68 -1.66
C GLN A 81 3.32 -0.29 -2.20
N PHE A 82 2.56 0.43 -1.38
CA PHE A 82 1.24 0.95 -1.71
C PHE A 82 1.28 2.48 -1.85
N GLY A 83 0.57 3.01 -2.87
CA GLY A 83 0.51 4.44 -3.17
C GLY A 83 -0.88 5.07 -3.08
N GLY A 84 -1.89 4.34 -2.60
CA GLY A 84 -3.29 4.78 -2.62
C GLY A 84 -4.09 4.12 -3.75
N ASP A 85 -3.84 4.55 -4.99
CA ASP A 85 -4.55 4.09 -6.19
C ASP A 85 -3.75 3.10 -7.05
N GLY A 86 -2.60 2.67 -6.54
CA GLY A 86 -1.68 1.77 -7.21
C GLY A 86 -0.72 1.10 -6.25
N VAL A 87 0.01 0.11 -6.76
CA VAL A 87 1.07 -0.58 -6.02
C VAL A 87 2.30 -0.79 -6.88
N THR A 88 3.45 -0.92 -6.23
CA THR A 88 4.69 -1.44 -6.83
C THR A 88 5.07 -2.71 -6.11
N VAL A 89 5.37 -3.78 -6.85
CA VAL A 89 5.77 -5.08 -6.31
C VAL A 89 6.95 -5.60 -7.12
N LEU A 90 7.94 -6.23 -6.48
CA LEU A 90 8.87 -7.09 -7.23
C LEU A 90 8.55 -8.57 -7.03
N ILE A 91 8.71 -9.33 -8.10
CA ILE A 91 8.60 -10.80 -8.09
C ILE A 91 9.78 -11.42 -8.83
N PRO A 92 10.21 -12.64 -8.48
CA PRO A 92 11.16 -13.38 -9.33
C PRO A 92 10.53 -13.75 -10.68
N ASP A 93 11.38 -14.06 -11.66
CA ASP A 93 10.95 -14.41 -13.02
C ASP A 93 10.31 -15.81 -13.14
N ASP A 94 10.47 -16.65 -12.12
CA ASP A 94 10.12 -18.08 -12.15
C ASP A 94 8.64 -18.36 -12.45
N ARG A 95 7.75 -17.40 -12.19
CA ARG A 95 6.31 -17.48 -12.44
C ARG A 95 5.78 -16.36 -13.33
N ARG A 96 6.61 -15.79 -14.21
CA ARG A 96 6.22 -14.67 -15.10
C ARG A 96 4.87 -14.89 -15.81
N GLU A 97 4.70 -16.00 -16.50
CA GLU A 97 3.49 -16.27 -17.29
C GLU A 97 2.24 -16.34 -16.40
N ALA A 98 2.35 -17.02 -15.26
CA ALA A 98 1.26 -17.12 -14.28
C ALA A 98 0.95 -15.74 -13.65
N ALA A 99 1.97 -14.92 -13.38
CA ALA A 99 1.80 -13.55 -12.90
C ALA A 99 1.09 -12.69 -13.96
N MET A 100 1.48 -12.78 -15.24
CA MET A 100 0.82 -12.06 -16.33
C MET A 100 -0.66 -12.43 -16.47
N ALA A 101 -1.00 -13.73 -16.44
CA ALA A 101 -2.39 -14.18 -16.46
C ALA A 101 -3.18 -13.69 -15.25
N LEU A 102 -2.59 -13.77 -14.05
CA LEU A 102 -3.20 -13.28 -12.80
C LEU A 102 -3.47 -11.77 -12.84
N LEU A 103 -2.52 -10.99 -13.35
CA LEU A 103 -2.65 -9.54 -13.52
C LEU A 103 -3.70 -9.18 -14.58
N ALA A 104 -3.78 -9.94 -15.67
CA ALA A 104 -4.84 -9.80 -16.67
C ALA A 104 -6.24 -10.06 -16.07
N ARG A 105 -6.38 -11.13 -15.28
CA ARG A 105 -7.62 -11.44 -14.53
C ARG A 105 -7.98 -10.32 -13.57
N LEU A 106 -7.01 -9.74 -12.86
CA LEU A 106 -7.26 -8.65 -11.91
C LEU A 106 -7.78 -7.40 -12.62
N ARG A 107 -7.18 -7.03 -13.77
CA ARG A 107 -7.68 -5.95 -14.64
C ARG A 107 -9.10 -6.24 -15.11
N GLY A 108 -9.37 -7.47 -15.55
CA GLY A 108 -10.71 -7.91 -15.94
C GLY A 108 -11.72 -7.82 -14.80
N LEU A 109 -11.34 -8.24 -13.60
CA LEU A 109 -12.17 -8.17 -12.39
C LEU A 109 -12.51 -6.72 -12.02
N ALA A 110 -11.53 -5.82 -12.01
CA ALA A 110 -11.74 -4.40 -11.74
C ALA A 110 -12.77 -3.78 -12.70
N ARG A 111 -12.67 -4.12 -14.00
CA ARG A 111 -13.61 -3.68 -15.03
C ARG A 111 -15.01 -4.27 -14.82
N ARG A 112 -15.12 -5.60 -14.65
CA ARG A 112 -16.41 -6.31 -14.57
C ARG A 112 -17.21 -6.00 -13.30
N GLU A 113 -16.54 -5.95 -12.14
CA GLU A 113 -17.22 -5.83 -10.84
C GLU A 113 -17.44 -4.38 -10.40
N PHE A 114 -16.59 -3.47 -10.88
CA PHE A 114 -16.52 -2.09 -10.38
C PHE A 114 -16.44 -1.02 -11.46
N GLN A 115 -16.40 -1.38 -12.75
CA GLN A 115 -16.25 -0.41 -13.85
C GLN A 115 -15.00 0.47 -13.71
N LEU A 116 -13.94 -0.07 -13.10
CA LEU A 116 -12.65 0.61 -12.94
C LEU A 116 -11.68 0.11 -14.01
N GLU A 117 -10.97 1.04 -14.66
CA GLU A 117 -9.87 0.71 -15.56
C GLU A 117 -8.56 0.62 -14.76
N LEU A 118 -8.09 -0.61 -14.54
CA LEU A 118 -6.81 -0.88 -13.89
C LEU A 118 -5.70 -0.97 -14.94
N ARG A 119 -4.75 -0.03 -14.91
CA ARG A 119 -3.49 -0.14 -15.64
C ARG A 119 -2.61 -1.16 -14.91
N VAL A 120 -1.97 -2.02 -15.68
CA VAL A 120 -1.02 -2.99 -15.15
C VAL A 120 0.19 -3.06 -16.09
N GLY A 121 1.37 -2.93 -15.51
CA GLY A 121 2.64 -3.09 -16.22
C GLY A 121 3.52 -4.10 -15.51
N ILE A 122 4.28 -4.88 -16.28
CA ILE A 122 5.30 -5.80 -15.76
C ILE A 122 6.56 -5.74 -16.63
N LEU A 123 7.73 -5.51 -16.02
CA LEU A 123 9.02 -5.48 -16.72
C LEU A 123 10.13 -6.07 -15.86
N PRO A 124 11.13 -6.75 -16.46
CA PRO A 124 12.34 -7.09 -15.72
C PRO A 124 13.15 -5.83 -15.38
N VAL A 125 13.81 -5.83 -14.21
CA VAL A 125 14.63 -4.71 -13.72
C VAL A 125 15.73 -4.34 -14.72
N SER A 126 16.31 -5.31 -15.42
CA SER A 126 17.29 -5.08 -16.48
C SER A 126 16.80 -4.12 -17.58
N ARG A 127 15.49 -4.06 -17.88
CA ARG A 127 14.93 -3.12 -18.87
C ARG A 127 14.88 -1.68 -18.36
N LEU A 128 14.66 -1.50 -17.05
CA LEU A 128 14.74 -0.18 -16.41
C LEU A 128 16.20 0.30 -16.40
N ARG A 129 17.16 -0.60 -16.12
CA ARG A 129 18.60 -0.30 -16.17
C ARG A 129 19.11 0.13 -17.55
N GLN A 130 18.53 -0.41 -18.62
CA GLN A 130 18.84 0.04 -19.98
C GLN A 130 18.45 1.51 -20.22
N HIS A 131 17.57 2.08 -19.40
CA HIS A 131 17.20 3.50 -19.41
C HIS A 131 17.96 4.34 -18.37
N GLY A 132 19.03 3.80 -17.76
CA GLY A 132 19.91 4.54 -16.87
C GLY A 132 19.40 4.72 -15.44
N VAL A 133 18.30 4.04 -15.07
CA VAL A 133 17.74 4.04 -13.71
C VAL A 133 17.98 2.69 -13.03
N ASP A 134 17.99 2.63 -11.71
CA ASP A 134 18.11 1.40 -10.93
C ASP A 134 16.81 1.08 -10.16
N VAL A 135 16.71 -0.14 -9.67
CA VAL A 135 15.70 -0.51 -8.68
C VAL A 135 16.44 -1.03 -7.47
N SER A 136 16.47 -0.22 -6.41
CA SER A 136 17.12 -0.53 -5.15
C SER A 136 16.08 -0.56 -4.04
N ILE A 137 16.21 -1.51 -3.11
CA ILE A 137 15.23 -1.73 -2.05
C ILE A 137 15.90 -1.74 -0.68
N ALA A 138 15.24 -1.14 0.30
CA ALA A 138 15.46 -1.37 1.73
C ALA A 138 14.25 -2.09 2.34
N ARG A 139 14.49 -2.90 3.39
CA ARG A 139 13.45 -3.69 4.07
C ARG A 139 13.04 -3.03 5.39
N TYR A 140 11.79 -2.60 5.47
CA TYR A 140 11.17 -2.09 6.69
C TYR A 140 10.31 -3.19 7.33
N GLU A 141 10.52 -3.46 8.61
CA GLU A 141 9.84 -4.53 9.34
C GLU A 141 9.45 -4.02 10.74
N PRO A 142 8.28 -3.37 10.89
CA PRO A 142 7.84 -2.83 12.17
C PRO A 142 7.67 -3.90 13.25
N THR A 143 7.22 -5.10 12.85
CA THR A 143 7.18 -6.28 13.71
C THR A 143 7.64 -7.51 12.94
N PRO A 144 8.21 -8.54 13.61
CA PRO A 144 8.76 -9.71 12.94
C PRO A 144 7.78 -10.38 11.97
N GLY A 145 8.21 -10.59 10.74
CA GLY A 145 7.46 -11.19 9.64
C GLY A 145 6.60 -10.22 8.83
N ASN A 146 6.37 -8.99 9.30
CA ASN A 146 5.55 -7.99 8.63
C ASN A 146 6.42 -7.00 7.86
N ASN A 147 6.71 -7.32 6.61
CA ASN A 147 7.69 -6.61 5.80
C ASN A 147 7.03 -5.62 4.83
N PHE A 148 7.66 -4.47 4.66
CA PHE A 148 7.39 -3.47 3.63
C PHE A 148 8.69 -3.16 2.89
N ALA A 149 8.57 -2.82 1.61
CA ALA A 149 9.71 -2.36 0.82
C ALA A 149 9.71 -0.84 0.70
N VAL A 150 10.90 -0.26 0.79
CA VAL A 150 11.17 1.13 0.40
C VAL A 150 11.99 1.10 -0.88
N PHE A 151 11.49 1.76 -1.92
CA PHE A 151 12.10 1.76 -3.25
C PHE A 151 12.95 3.01 -3.49
N ARG A 152 14.06 2.86 -4.21
CA ARG A 152 14.96 3.92 -4.68
C ARG A 152 15.52 3.58 -6.07
N GLY A 153 16.13 4.57 -6.71
CA GLY A 153 16.86 4.41 -7.96
C GLY A 153 16.11 4.89 -9.20
N ASP A 154 14.96 5.55 -9.03
CA ASP A 154 14.10 6.14 -10.07
C ASP A 154 13.43 5.13 -10.99
N GLY A 155 13.69 3.82 -10.83
CA GLY A 155 13.04 2.77 -11.60
C GLY A 155 11.53 2.70 -11.38
N ALA A 156 11.06 2.94 -10.15
CA ALA A 156 9.64 2.96 -9.84
C ALA A 156 8.96 4.20 -10.49
N GLU A 157 9.54 5.39 -10.35
CA GLU A 157 9.01 6.60 -10.99
C GLU A 157 9.00 6.51 -12.53
N LEU A 158 10.08 5.99 -13.15
CA LEU A 158 10.14 5.80 -14.59
C LEU A 158 9.07 4.82 -15.09
N MET A 159 8.90 3.68 -14.41
CA MET A 159 7.89 2.70 -14.77
C MET A 159 6.47 3.26 -14.61
N GLU A 160 6.19 4.04 -13.56
CA GLU A 160 4.88 4.68 -13.37
C GLU A 160 4.61 5.70 -14.49
N ALA A 161 5.62 6.50 -14.85
CA ALA A 161 5.52 7.46 -15.95
C ALA A 161 5.27 6.75 -17.29
N ALA A 162 5.96 5.65 -17.56
CA ALA A 162 5.76 4.85 -18.77
C ALA A 162 4.40 4.16 -18.82
N LEU A 163 3.93 3.58 -17.70
CA LEU A 163 2.61 2.97 -17.57
C LEU A 163 1.48 3.98 -17.83
N LYS A 164 1.69 5.23 -17.45
CA LYS A 164 0.75 6.35 -17.68
C LYS A 164 0.93 7.03 -19.04
N GLY A 165 1.85 6.55 -19.89
CA GLY A 165 2.13 7.12 -21.21
C GLY A 165 2.75 8.53 -21.15
N ARG A 166 3.42 8.87 -20.05
CA ARG A 166 4.06 10.17 -19.81
C ARG A 166 5.56 10.19 -20.14
N ALA A 167 6.20 9.01 -20.19
CA ALA A 167 7.62 8.85 -20.51
C ALA A 167 7.89 7.48 -21.16
N ALA A 168 9.10 7.26 -21.68
CA ALA A 168 9.62 5.97 -22.17
C ALA A 168 8.59 5.07 -22.90
N PRO A 169 8.09 5.49 -24.09
CA PRO A 169 7.02 4.79 -24.79
C PRO A 169 7.37 3.35 -25.18
N ASP A 170 8.66 3.05 -25.38
CA ASP A 170 9.17 1.70 -25.62
C ASP A 170 8.99 0.79 -24.39
N LEU A 171 9.22 1.30 -23.18
CA LEU A 171 8.92 0.59 -21.93
C LEU A 171 7.41 0.42 -21.77
N GLY A 172 6.64 1.49 -22.05
CA GLY A 172 5.18 1.47 -22.00
C GLY A 172 4.57 0.40 -22.92
N ALA A 173 5.16 0.17 -24.09
CA ALA A 173 4.76 -0.91 -25.00
C ALA A 173 5.22 -2.29 -24.50
N ALA A 174 6.46 -2.40 -24.01
CA ALA A 174 7.02 -3.67 -23.55
C ALA A 174 6.40 -4.22 -22.26
N MET A 175 5.79 -3.35 -21.43
CA MET A 175 5.21 -3.74 -20.15
C MET A 175 3.75 -4.20 -20.24
N GLN A 176 3.12 -4.06 -21.41
CA GLN A 176 1.71 -4.37 -21.57
C GLN A 176 1.43 -5.86 -21.41
N ILE A 177 0.32 -6.16 -20.77
CA ILE A 177 -0.21 -7.50 -20.63
C ILE A 177 -1.39 -7.63 -21.58
N ASP A 178 -1.37 -8.64 -22.45
CA ASP A 178 -2.44 -8.91 -23.41
C ASP A 178 -3.78 -9.12 -22.67
N GLU A 179 -4.87 -8.58 -23.22
CA GLU A 179 -6.22 -8.79 -22.67
C GLU A 179 -6.66 -10.24 -22.80
N SER A 180 -6.18 -10.98 -23.80
CA SER A 180 -6.54 -12.38 -24.03
C SER A 180 -6.05 -13.33 -22.93
N LEU A 181 -5.14 -12.87 -22.06
CA LEU A 181 -4.66 -13.64 -20.91
C LEU A 181 -5.66 -13.69 -19.76
N ASP A 182 -6.71 -12.85 -19.79
CA ASP A 182 -7.84 -12.98 -18.85
C ASP A 182 -8.76 -14.12 -19.29
N ASP A 183 -8.52 -15.30 -18.72
CA ASP A 183 -9.34 -16.50 -18.91
C ASP A 183 -10.58 -16.55 -17.99
N GLY A 184 -10.82 -15.50 -17.19
CA GLY A 184 -11.97 -15.41 -16.29
C GLY A 184 -11.91 -16.31 -15.05
N GLU A 185 -10.80 -17.00 -14.81
CA GLU A 185 -10.63 -17.83 -13.61
C GLU A 185 -10.55 -16.99 -12.33
N ALA A 186 -10.90 -17.62 -11.21
CA ALA A 186 -10.87 -16.97 -9.91
C ALA A 186 -9.44 -16.61 -9.47
N ILE A 187 -9.29 -15.46 -8.82
CA ILE A 187 -8.03 -15.01 -8.24
C ILE A 187 -8.01 -15.38 -6.76
N ASP A 188 -6.93 -15.98 -6.30
CA ASP A 188 -6.73 -16.22 -4.87
C ASP A 188 -6.33 -14.92 -4.17
N LEU A 189 -7.30 -14.31 -3.50
CA LEU A 189 -7.12 -13.10 -2.68
C LEU A 189 -7.16 -13.43 -1.17
N THR A 190 -6.81 -14.66 -0.79
CA THR A 190 -6.78 -15.08 0.61
C THR A 190 -5.97 -14.11 1.46
N GLY A 191 -6.56 -13.70 2.58
CA GLY A 191 -6.00 -12.73 3.53
C GLY A 191 -6.34 -11.27 3.25
N LEU A 192 -6.80 -10.92 2.05
CA LEU A 192 -7.25 -9.56 1.76
C LEU A 192 -8.61 -9.31 2.43
N SER A 193 -8.69 -8.25 3.23
CA SER A 193 -9.95 -7.87 3.86
C SER A 193 -10.00 -6.40 4.27
N CYS A 194 -11.19 -5.92 4.61
CA CYS A 194 -11.36 -4.62 5.25
C CYS A 194 -12.51 -4.70 6.26
N ARG A 195 -12.18 -4.75 7.56
CA ARG A 195 -13.15 -4.94 8.67
C ARG A 195 -13.42 -3.70 9.50
N TRP A 196 -12.67 -2.64 9.24
CA TRP A 196 -12.70 -1.41 10.01
C TRP A 196 -13.61 -0.38 9.35
N ASP A 197 -14.32 0.38 10.19
CA ASP A 197 -14.92 1.64 9.75
C ASP A 197 -13.83 2.64 9.34
N PRO A 198 -14.17 3.68 8.55
CA PRO A 198 -13.28 4.81 8.33
C PRO A 198 -12.71 5.30 9.68
N LEU A 199 -11.40 5.45 9.75
CA LEU A 199 -10.67 5.84 10.94
C LEU A 199 -10.86 7.34 11.13
N HIS A 200 -11.80 7.73 11.98
CA HIS A 200 -12.03 9.14 12.29
C HIS A 200 -10.84 9.72 13.05
N SER A 201 -10.50 10.96 12.72
CA SER A 201 -9.49 11.73 13.44
C SER A 201 -9.83 11.83 14.93
N THR A 202 -8.83 11.65 15.79
CA THR A 202 -8.90 11.82 17.24
C THR A 202 -8.30 13.16 17.69
N ARG A 203 -7.55 13.85 16.82
CA ARG A 203 -6.88 15.12 17.16
C ARG A 203 -7.39 16.34 16.40
N GLY A 204 -8.11 16.15 15.31
CA GLY A 204 -8.66 17.24 14.51
C GLY A 204 -8.90 16.83 13.06
N LYS A 205 -7.82 16.59 12.30
CA LYS A 205 -7.89 16.14 10.91
C LYS A 205 -6.89 15.03 10.63
N ILE A 206 -7.26 14.18 9.68
CA ILE A 206 -6.30 13.30 9.01
C ILE A 206 -5.60 14.10 7.91
N VAL A 207 -4.27 13.99 7.85
CA VAL A 207 -3.41 14.66 6.88
C VAL A 207 -2.75 13.61 6.00
N SER A 208 -3.00 13.66 4.69
CA SER A 208 -2.20 12.96 3.69
C SER A 208 -1.13 13.91 3.18
N LEU A 209 0.13 13.59 3.47
CA LEU A 209 1.29 14.38 3.12
C LEU A 209 2.14 13.60 2.13
N LEU A 210 2.61 14.27 1.07
CA LEU A 210 3.68 13.83 0.20
C LEU A 210 4.78 14.89 0.21
N VAL A 211 6.03 14.49 0.41
CA VAL A 211 7.20 15.39 0.38
C VAL A 211 8.23 14.80 -0.55
N ARG A 212 8.72 15.62 -1.47
CA ARG A 212 9.78 15.29 -2.42
C ARG A 212 11.01 16.16 -2.15
N SER A 213 12.17 15.55 -1.95
CA SER A 213 13.45 16.23 -1.78
C SER A 213 14.59 15.33 -2.28
N LYS A 214 15.48 15.89 -3.10
CA LYS A 214 16.61 15.14 -3.69
C LYS A 214 17.76 14.96 -2.71
N ASP A 215 18.09 16.02 -1.97
CA ASP A 215 19.32 16.08 -1.19
C ASP A 215 19.11 15.78 0.30
N ASP A 216 17.88 15.92 0.81
CA ASP A 216 17.62 15.91 2.26
C ASP A 216 16.26 15.30 2.65
N LEU A 217 15.92 14.17 2.03
CA LEU A 217 14.67 13.47 2.31
C LEU A 217 14.57 13.01 3.79
N GLY A 218 15.69 12.58 4.36
CA GLY A 218 15.79 12.12 5.74
C GLY A 218 15.57 13.24 6.78
N ALA A 219 16.16 14.42 6.62
CA ALA A 219 15.89 15.50 7.58
C ALA A 219 14.53 16.17 7.33
N ALA A 220 14.02 16.19 6.09
CA ALA A 220 12.62 16.56 5.84
C ALA A 220 11.64 15.65 6.60
N TYR A 221 11.88 14.33 6.58
CA TYR A 221 11.11 13.38 7.37
C TYR A 221 11.22 13.65 8.88
N ALA A 222 12.44 13.87 9.38
CA ALA A 222 12.68 14.17 10.79
C ALA A 222 11.99 15.47 11.24
N ASP A 223 11.99 16.51 10.41
CA ASP A 223 11.28 17.77 10.66
C ASP A 223 9.77 17.58 10.77
N VAL A 224 9.19 16.79 9.85
CA VAL A 224 7.75 16.45 9.90
C VAL A 224 7.42 15.73 11.19
N LEU A 225 8.18 14.70 11.57
CA LEU A 225 7.96 13.97 12.83
C LEU A 225 8.16 14.85 14.07
N ARG A 226 9.14 15.76 14.04
CA ARG A 226 9.39 16.70 15.16
C ARG A 226 8.23 17.66 15.38
N ILE A 227 7.56 18.12 14.32
CA ILE A 227 6.37 18.99 14.43
C ILE A 227 5.16 18.16 14.86
N THR A 228 4.90 17.06 14.17
CA THR A 228 3.67 16.26 14.33
C THR A 228 3.66 15.43 15.60
N GLY A 229 4.83 15.03 16.10
CA GLY A 229 5.01 14.27 17.33
C GLY A 229 4.87 15.08 18.63
N ARG A 230 4.74 16.41 18.58
CA ARG A 230 4.60 17.28 19.77
C ARG A 230 3.37 16.94 20.59
N ASP A 231 2.30 16.55 19.91
CA ASP A 231 1.01 16.19 20.49
C ASP A 231 0.91 14.67 20.77
N GLY A 232 2.04 13.95 20.74
CA GLY A 232 2.11 12.49 20.84
C GLY A 232 2.15 11.80 19.47
N ASP A 233 1.95 10.48 19.46
CA ASP A 233 2.09 9.63 18.26
C ASP A 233 1.20 10.07 17.09
N PRO A 234 1.76 10.58 15.98
CA PRO A 234 0.96 11.19 14.91
C PRO A 234 0.34 10.17 13.95
N ARG A 235 0.49 8.86 14.19
CA ARG A 235 -0.12 7.82 13.33
C ARG A 235 -1.64 8.01 13.22
N ALA A 236 -2.14 7.91 11.99
CA ALA A 236 -3.58 7.95 11.72
C ALA A 236 -4.34 6.75 12.31
N VAL A 237 -3.68 5.59 12.40
CA VAL A 237 -4.26 4.41 13.03
C VAL A 237 -3.94 4.43 14.52
N GLN A 238 -4.98 4.48 15.35
CA GLN A 238 -4.85 4.44 16.80
C GLN A 238 -5.86 3.46 17.37
N ARG A 239 -5.56 2.87 18.54
CA ARG A 239 -6.53 2.02 19.24
C ARG A 239 -7.89 2.68 19.44
N ALA A 240 -7.90 3.99 19.68
CA ALA A 240 -9.12 4.76 19.94
C ALA A 240 -10.06 4.86 18.71
N ASN A 241 -9.52 4.79 17.49
CA ASN A 241 -10.30 4.90 16.25
C ASN A 241 -10.46 3.58 15.48
N LEU A 242 -9.80 2.50 15.91
CA LEU A 242 -10.02 1.14 15.41
C LEU A 242 -11.36 0.57 15.89
N LYS A 243 -12.43 0.90 15.17
CA LYS A 243 -13.78 0.42 15.45
C LYS A 243 -14.21 -0.59 14.39
N PRO A 244 -14.37 -1.88 14.74
CA PRO A 244 -14.97 -2.85 13.85
C PRO A 244 -16.47 -2.57 13.75
N HIS A 245 -17.02 -2.65 12.54
CA HIS A 245 -18.45 -2.45 12.28
C HIS A 245 -19.08 -3.71 11.68
N TRP A 246 -20.30 -4.01 12.10
CA TRP A 246 -21.10 -5.09 11.52
C TRP A 246 -22.46 -4.54 11.05
N PRO A 247 -22.86 -4.80 9.79
CA PRO A 247 -22.10 -5.50 8.74
C PRO A 247 -20.89 -4.67 8.26
N PRO A 248 -19.79 -5.30 7.77
CA PRO A 248 -18.63 -4.56 7.27
C PRO A 248 -18.99 -3.61 6.13
N ARG A 249 -18.49 -2.36 6.15
CA ARG A 249 -18.76 -1.41 5.05
C ARG A 249 -18.17 -1.87 3.71
N ALA A 250 -17.08 -2.65 3.74
CA ALA A 250 -16.45 -3.22 2.57
C ALA A 250 -17.10 -4.53 2.08
N LEU A 251 -18.19 -4.99 2.69
CA LEU A 251 -18.75 -6.33 2.49
C LEU A 251 -18.95 -6.68 1.01
N LEU A 252 -19.58 -5.80 0.24
CA LEU A 252 -19.86 -6.07 -1.17
C LEU A 252 -18.60 -6.03 -2.03
N VAL A 253 -17.66 -5.12 -1.74
CA VAL A 253 -16.37 -5.03 -2.45
C VAL A 253 -15.60 -6.34 -2.24
N GLU A 254 -15.51 -6.80 -1.00
CA GLU A 254 -14.82 -8.03 -0.67
C GLU A 254 -15.55 -9.27 -1.20
N ALA A 255 -16.87 -9.34 -1.10
CA ALA A 255 -17.63 -10.47 -1.61
C ALA A 255 -17.49 -10.59 -3.14
N ARG A 256 -17.53 -9.48 -3.88
CA ARG A 256 -17.37 -9.49 -5.35
C ARG A 256 -15.97 -9.90 -5.80
N THR A 257 -14.95 -9.51 -5.04
CA THR A 257 -13.54 -9.81 -5.36
C THR A 257 -13.14 -11.23 -4.94
N THR A 258 -13.62 -11.72 -3.81
CA THR A 258 -13.16 -12.98 -3.18
C THR A 258 -14.12 -14.16 -3.36
N ARG A 259 -15.26 -13.98 -4.04
CA ARG A 259 -16.25 -15.07 -4.24
C ARG A 259 -15.74 -16.28 -5.00
N GLY A 260 -14.68 -16.11 -5.80
CA GLY A 260 -14.31 -17.11 -6.80
C GLY A 260 -15.51 -17.48 -7.68
N ARG A 261 -15.93 -18.75 -7.63
CA ARG A 261 -17.10 -19.24 -8.38
C ARG A 261 -18.43 -19.15 -7.62
N LEU A 262 -18.42 -18.74 -6.35
CA LEU A 262 -19.63 -18.68 -5.52
C LEU A 262 -20.53 -17.49 -5.91
N PRO A 263 -21.85 -17.58 -5.67
CA PRO A 263 -22.72 -16.40 -5.73
C PRO A 263 -22.29 -15.34 -4.71
N VAL A 264 -22.36 -14.05 -5.07
CA VAL A 264 -21.98 -12.93 -4.20
C VAL A 264 -22.70 -13.00 -2.85
N ALA A 265 -23.97 -13.39 -2.83
CA ALA A 265 -24.77 -13.48 -1.61
C ALA A 265 -24.24 -14.55 -0.63
N VAL A 266 -23.77 -15.69 -1.14
CA VAL A 266 -23.18 -16.76 -0.32
C VAL A 266 -21.88 -16.28 0.30
N LYS A 267 -21.00 -15.66 -0.51
CA LYS A 267 -19.73 -15.12 0.00
C LYS A 267 -19.96 -13.97 0.98
N ALA A 268 -20.95 -13.12 0.74
CA ALA A 268 -21.32 -12.05 1.67
C ALA A 268 -21.81 -12.61 3.02
N LEU A 269 -22.61 -13.68 3.02
CA LEU A 269 -23.05 -14.31 4.26
C LEU A 269 -21.89 -14.90 5.07
N GLU A 270 -20.94 -15.55 4.39
CA GLU A 270 -19.70 -16.06 5.01
C GLU A 270 -18.91 -14.92 5.66
N ILE A 271 -18.66 -13.83 4.91
CA ILE A 271 -17.94 -12.66 5.42
C ILE A 271 -18.69 -12.01 6.59
N MET A 272 -20.02 -11.92 6.54
CA MET A 272 -20.83 -11.41 7.64
C MET A 272 -20.71 -12.26 8.90
N ALA A 273 -20.72 -13.60 8.77
CA ALA A 273 -20.58 -14.52 9.88
C ALA A 273 -19.18 -14.42 10.52
N ILE A 274 -18.12 -14.45 9.70
CA ILE A 274 -16.74 -14.30 10.16
C ILE A 274 -16.53 -12.95 10.85
N SER A 275 -17.07 -11.87 10.26
CA SER A 275 -16.95 -10.52 10.81
C SER A 275 -17.72 -10.35 12.11
N LEU A 276 -18.92 -10.94 12.22
CA LEU A 276 -19.67 -10.95 13.48
C LEU A 276 -18.91 -11.69 14.56
N PHE A 277 -18.41 -12.88 14.25
CA PHE A 277 -17.62 -13.67 15.19
C PHE A 277 -16.39 -12.90 15.68
N THR A 278 -15.63 -12.31 14.76
CA THR A 278 -14.45 -11.48 15.08
C THR A 278 -14.83 -10.26 15.92
N LEU A 279 -15.94 -9.59 15.60
CA LEU A 279 -16.46 -8.46 16.37
C LEU A 279 -16.78 -8.85 17.82
N LEU A 280 -17.41 -10.01 18.04
CA LEU A 280 -17.72 -10.50 19.38
C LEU A 280 -16.46 -10.84 20.18
N LEU A 281 -15.46 -11.47 19.55
CA LEU A 281 -14.17 -11.74 20.19
C LEU A 281 -13.45 -10.44 20.60
N ILE A 282 -13.44 -9.43 19.72
CA ILE A 282 -12.84 -8.12 20.02
C ILE A 282 -13.62 -7.40 21.11
N ARG A 283 -14.95 -7.37 21.02
CA ARG A 283 -15.83 -6.65 21.96
C ARG A 283 -15.69 -7.15 23.39
N TRP A 284 -15.60 -8.47 23.56
CA TRP A 284 -15.48 -9.10 24.88
C TRP A 284 -14.06 -9.52 25.23
N ASN A 285 -13.08 -9.16 24.38
CA ASN A 285 -11.66 -9.50 24.53
C ASN A 285 -11.42 -11.01 24.78
N ILE A 286 -12.17 -11.86 24.08
CA ILE A 286 -12.11 -13.32 24.25
C ILE A 286 -10.96 -13.88 23.40
N THR A 287 -10.06 -14.63 24.04
CA THR A 287 -8.96 -15.32 23.37
C THR A 287 -9.41 -16.71 22.94
N VAL A 288 -9.27 -17.04 21.64
CA VAL A 288 -9.67 -18.35 21.08
C VAL A 288 -8.65 -18.80 20.03
N GLY A 289 -8.23 -20.07 20.10
CA GLY A 289 -7.39 -20.67 19.04
C GLY A 289 -6.06 -19.93 18.78
N GLY A 290 -5.49 -19.27 19.79
CA GLY A 290 -4.29 -18.44 19.66
C GLY A 290 -4.53 -16.98 19.26
N PHE A 291 -5.74 -16.62 18.84
CA PHE A 291 -6.11 -15.23 18.58
C PHE A 291 -6.26 -14.45 19.89
N LYS A 292 -5.47 -13.37 20.05
CA LYS A 292 -5.50 -12.46 21.19
C LYS A 292 -5.99 -11.08 20.74
N PRO A 293 -7.26 -10.71 20.98
CA PRO A 293 -7.84 -9.50 20.39
C PRO A 293 -7.09 -8.21 20.73
N SER A 294 -6.66 -8.06 21.99
CA SER A 294 -5.89 -6.89 22.40
C SER A 294 -4.54 -6.80 21.68
N ALA A 295 -3.79 -7.91 21.54
CA ALA A 295 -2.52 -7.91 20.81
C ALA A 295 -2.73 -7.61 19.33
N TYR A 296 -3.75 -8.21 18.71
CA TYR A 296 -4.12 -7.95 17.31
C TYR A 296 -4.40 -6.46 17.04
N LEU A 297 -5.03 -5.75 17.99
CA LEU A 297 -5.26 -4.30 17.88
C LEU A 297 -3.97 -3.48 18.01
N ASP A 298 -3.03 -3.85 18.89
CA ASP A 298 -1.70 -3.21 18.98
C ASP A 298 -0.89 -3.43 17.71
N ASP A 299 -0.87 -4.67 17.24
CA ASP A 299 -0.16 -5.04 16.02
C ASP A 299 -0.78 -4.32 14.82
N THR A 300 -2.10 -4.08 14.82
CA THR A 300 -2.77 -3.31 13.76
C THR A 300 -2.31 -1.86 13.71
N VAL A 301 -2.05 -1.23 14.86
CA VAL A 301 -1.48 0.13 14.93
C VAL A 301 -0.02 0.16 14.46
N THR A 302 0.72 -0.90 14.76
CA THR A 302 2.17 -0.96 14.51
C THR A 302 2.50 -1.38 13.08
N ASN A 303 1.75 -2.33 12.51
CA ASN A 303 1.97 -2.88 11.17
C ASN A 303 1.28 -2.05 10.09
N THR A 304 1.37 -0.72 10.22
CA THR A 304 0.88 0.22 9.22
C THR A 304 1.98 0.58 8.26
N ASP A 305 1.62 0.72 7.00
CA ASP A 305 2.53 1.19 5.98
C ASP A 305 2.86 2.68 6.12
N PHE A 306 3.91 3.07 5.44
CA PHE A 306 4.07 4.43 4.96
C PHE A 306 4.60 4.36 3.54
N CYS A 307 4.36 5.40 2.75
CA CYS A 307 4.80 5.43 1.38
C CYS A 307 6.22 6.03 1.34
N SER A 308 7.21 5.37 0.75
CA SER A 308 8.46 6.01 0.35
C SER A 308 9.04 5.34 -0.89
N HIS A 309 9.11 6.11 -1.98
CA HIS A 309 9.75 5.71 -3.24
C HIS A 309 10.62 6.86 -3.74
N ASP A 310 11.80 6.54 -4.26
CA ASP A 310 12.74 7.50 -4.86
C ASP A 310 12.93 8.74 -3.96
N ASP A 311 12.86 9.94 -4.51
CA ASP A 311 13.04 11.17 -3.75
C ASP A 311 11.78 11.60 -2.98
N THR A 312 10.79 10.72 -2.79
CA THR A 312 9.50 11.05 -2.19
C THR A 312 9.18 10.16 -0.99
N PHE A 313 8.64 10.75 0.08
CA PHE A 313 7.92 10.02 1.12
C PHE A 313 6.49 10.53 1.27
N GLY A 314 5.63 9.67 1.78
CA GLY A 314 4.23 9.90 2.04
C GLY A 314 3.83 9.39 3.41
N LEU A 315 3.01 10.18 4.10
CA LEU A 315 2.50 9.88 5.44
C LEU A 315 1.01 10.18 5.55
N VAL A 316 0.31 9.35 6.32
CA VAL A 316 -1.06 9.62 6.77
C VAL A 316 -1.03 9.85 8.28
N LEU A 317 -1.28 11.08 8.68
CA LEU A 317 -1.08 11.56 10.05
C LEU A 317 -2.40 12.04 10.66
N ASP A 318 -2.57 11.89 11.97
CA ASP A 318 -3.66 12.52 12.73
C ASP A 318 -3.12 13.73 13.48
N CYS A 319 -3.58 14.92 13.13
CA CYS A 319 -3.01 16.17 13.59
C CYS A 319 -4.10 17.14 14.08
N SER A 320 -3.73 17.93 15.10
CA SER A 320 -4.52 19.09 15.51
C SER A 320 -4.44 20.20 14.45
N PRO A 321 -5.44 21.10 14.36
CA PRO A 321 -5.40 22.23 13.43
C PRO A 321 -4.14 23.08 13.59
N GLN A 322 -3.70 23.31 14.83
CA GLN A 322 -2.48 24.07 15.12
C GLN A 322 -1.23 23.37 14.54
N THR A 323 -1.10 22.06 14.76
CA THR A 323 0.02 21.28 14.21
C THR A 323 0.01 21.26 12.68
N ILE A 324 -1.17 21.29 12.05
CA ILE A 324 -1.30 21.40 10.58
C ILE A 324 -0.79 22.74 10.08
N ASP A 325 -1.12 23.84 10.75
CA ASP A 325 -0.66 25.17 10.37
C ASP A 325 0.86 25.33 10.55
N GLU A 326 1.42 24.79 11.64
CA GLU A 326 2.87 24.74 11.86
C GLU A 326 3.58 23.90 10.79
N LEU A 327 3.02 22.74 10.46
CA LEU A 327 3.54 21.85 9.42
C LEU A 327 3.52 22.54 8.04
N ARG A 328 2.40 23.18 7.67
CA ARG A 328 2.28 23.95 6.43
C ARG A 328 3.29 25.08 6.36
N THR A 329 3.45 25.83 7.46
CA THR A 329 4.40 26.94 7.53
C THR A 329 5.84 26.47 7.31
N MET A 330 6.23 25.36 7.95
CA MET A 330 7.55 24.77 7.75
C MET A 330 7.76 24.31 6.30
N LEU A 331 6.81 23.54 5.75
CA LEU A 331 6.90 22.99 4.39
C LEU A 331 6.99 24.11 3.35
N GLU A 332 6.17 25.15 3.50
CA GLU A 332 6.16 26.31 2.61
C GLU A 332 7.47 27.10 2.68
N ARG A 333 8.04 27.28 3.86
CA ARG A 333 9.36 27.92 4.03
C ARG A 333 10.45 27.14 3.28
N ARG A 334 10.51 25.81 3.45
CA ARG A 334 11.51 24.97 2.77
C ARG A 334 11.28 24.93 1.26
N ARG A 335 10.02 24.92 0.82
CA ARG A 335 9.63 25.02 -0.59
C ARG A 335 10.08 26.33 -1.21
N ALA A 336 9.84 27.47 -0.55
CA ALA A 336 10.25 28.78 -1.02
C ALA A 336 11.79 28.92 -1.11
N ALA A 337 12.52 28.17 -0.30
CA ALA A 337 13.97 28.05 -0.38
C ALA A 337 14.47 27.07 -1.46
N GLY A 338 13.57 26.36 -2.15
CA GLY A 338 13.91 25.38 -3.17
C GLY A 338 14.42 24.03 -2.63
N GLU A 339 14.28 23.78 -1.32
CA GLU A 339 14.83 22.60 -0.64
C GLU A 339 13.97 21.34 -0.84
N LEU A 340 12.65 21.52 -1.05
CA LEU A 340 11.69 20.44 -1.24
C LEU A 340 10.47 20.90 -2.03
N ALA A 341 9.72 19.94 -2.58
CA ALA A 341 8.35 20.11 -3.03
C ALA A 341 7.42 19.27 -2.13
N TYR A 342 6.18 19.70 -1.96
CA TYR A 342 5.23 18.93 -1.15
C TYR A 342 3.80 19.04 -1.67
N GLY A 343 2.98 18.07 -1.31
CA GLY A 343 1.53 18.09 -1.46
C GLY A 343 0.88 17.69 -0.15
N LEU A 344 -0.16 18.42 0.27
CA LEU A 344 -0.84 18.17 1.53
C LEU A 344 -2.36 18.21 1.31
N HIS A 345 -3.04 17.17 1.75
CA HIS A 345 -4.50 17.07 1.75
C HIS A 345 -5.00 16.73 3.16
N THR A 346 -6.17 17.25 3.51
CA THR A 346 -6.79 17.04 4.83
C THR A 346 -8.19 16.44 4.69
N SER A 347 -8.52 15.45 5.50
CA SER A 347 -9.81 14.76 5.54
C SER A 347 -10.25 14.52 6.99
N GLU A 348 -11.52 14.12 7.19
CA GLU A 348 -12.02 13.75 8.53
C GLU A 348 -11.64 12.32 8.93
N THR A 349 -11.34 11.49 7.93
CA THR A 349 -11.14 10.05 8.10
C THR A 349 -9.90 9.57 7.35
N ALA A 350 -9.38 8.42 7.75
CA ALA A 350 -8.47 7.58 6.96
C ALA A 350 -9.16 6.26 6.62
N LEU A 351 -8.72 5.63 5.54
CA LEU A 351 -9.13 4.30 5.11
C LEU A 351 -7.98 3.33 5.34
N ILE A 352 -8.34 2.11 5.74
CA ILE A 352 -7.41 1.02 5.98
C ILE A 352 -7.80 -0.17 5.12
N THR A 353 -6.82 -0.78 4.46
CA THR A 353 -6.98 -2.02 3.70
C THR A 353 -6.03 -3.06 4.29
N CYS A 354 -6.57 -4.20 4.71
CA CYS A 354 -5.83 -5.17 5.50
C CYS A 354 -5.39 -6.35 4.64
N LEU A 355 -4.15 -6.79 4.83
CA LEU A 355 -3.65 -8.03 4.29
C LEU A 355 -3.18 -8.93 5.42
N VAL A 356 -4.00 -9.92 5.76
CA VAL A 356 -3.89 -10.76 6.96
C VAL A 356 -3.48 -12.18 6.55
N SER A 357 -2.20 -12.53 6.73
CA SER A 357 -1.72 -13.89 6.49
C SER A 357 -2.07 -14.82 7.66
N SER A 358 -1.97 -14.31 8.89
CA SER A 358 -2.29 -15.07 10.10
C SER A 358 -2.61 -14.14 11.27
N VAL A 359 -3.79 -14.30 11.84
CA VAL A 359 -4.21 -13.56 13.05
C VAL A 359 -3.62 -14.11 14.34
N THR A 360 -3.13 -15.35 14.34
CA THR A 360 -2.61 -16.03 15.53
C THR A 360 -1.12 -15.77 15.72
N THR A 361 -0.38 -15.60 14.63
CA THR A 361 1.05 -15.30 14.63
C THR A 361 1.35 -13.83 14.35
N GLY A 362 0.33 -12.95 14.34
CA GLY A 362 0.50 -11.51 14.14
C GLY A 362 0.98 -11.13 12.73
N LEU A 363 0.86 -12.02 11.74
CA LEU A 363 1.31 -11.76 10.37
C LEU A 363 0.18 -11.06 9.60
N HIS A 364 0.14 -9.74 9.74
CA HIS A 364 -0.78 -8.88 9.03
C HIS A 364 -0.20 -7.48 8.85
N VAL A 365 -0.33 -6.96 7.63
CA VAL A 365 0.06 -5.60 7.26
C VAL A 365 -1.17 -4.81 6.85
N HIS A 366 -1.12 -3.50 7.09
CA HIS A 366 -2.24 -2.60 6.91
C HIS A 366 -1.83 -1.39 6.08
N PHE A 367 -2.54 -1.17 4.99
CA PHE A 367 -2.31 -0.07 4.07
C PHE A 367 -3.25 1.09 4.40
N VAL A 368 -2.70 2.28 4.62
CA VAL A 368 -3.41 3.45 5.13
C VAL A 368 -3.39 4.56 4.08
N ASP A 369 -4.56 5.13 3.82
CA ASP A 369 -4.74 6.27 2.93
C ASP A 369 -5.70 7.28 3.59
N GLY A 370 -5.49 8.59 3.38
CA GLY A 370 -6.45 9.58 3.87
C GLY A 370 -7.78 9.46 3.12
N GLY A 371 -8.89 9.80 3.77
CA GLY A 371 -10.19 9.93 3.12
C GLY A 371 -10.22 11.06 2.09
N ASP A 372 -11.35 11.18 1.39
CA ASP A 372 -11.61 12.26 0.42
C ASP A 372 -10.53 12.41 -0.67
N GLY A 373 -9.89 11.29 -1.03
CA GLY A 373 -8.85 11.19 -2.05
C GLY A 373 -7.42 11.14 -1.54
N GLY A 374 -7.16 11.36 -0.25
CA GLY A 374 -5.90 11.00 0.40
C GLY A 374 -4.63 11.32 -0.40
N TYR A 375 -3.81 10.30 -0.67
CA TYR A 375 -2.59 10.44 -1.48
C TYR A 375 -2.85 10.94 -2.90
N THR A 376 -3.95 10.54 -3.54
CA THR A 376 -4.32 11.03 -4.88
C THR A 376 -4.49 12.55 -4.86
N SER A 377 -5.20 13.07 -3.87
CA SER A 377 -5.43 14.50 -3.66
C SER A 377 -4.13 15.24 -3.31
N ALA A 378 -3.31 14.67 -2.42
CA ALA A 378 -1.99 15.24 -2.08
C ALA A 378 -1.07 15.32 -3.30
N SER A 379 -1.07 14.30 -4.17
CA SER A 379 -0.21 14.23 -5.36
C SER A 379 -0.46 15.36 -6.36
N ARG A 380 -1.69 15.88 -6.40
CA ARG A 380 -2.05 17.01 -7.25
C ARG A 380 -1.33 18.29 -6.81
N GLY A 381 -1.28 18.53 -5.51
CA GLY A 381 -0.54 19.65 -4.94
C GLY A 381 0.94 19.56 -5.27
N LEU A 382 1.54 18.37 -5.09
CA LEU A 382 2.94 18.13 -5.42
C LEU A 382 3.24 18.39 -6.91
N LYS A 383 2.40 17.88 -7.81
CA LYS A 383 2.56 18.03 -9.27
C LYS A 383 2.35 19.45 -9.77
N ALA A 384 1.40 20.18 -9.21
CA ALA A 384 1.14 21.58 -9.56
C ALA A 384 2.31 22.52 -9.18
N ILE A 385 3.18 22.08 -8.27
CA ILE A 385 4.34 22.81 -7.78
C ILE A 385 5.62 22.40 -8.53
N ALA A 386 5.69 21.16 -9.02
CA ALA A 386 6.84 20.62 -9.76
C ALA A 386 6.82 20.93 -11.27
N ALA A 387 5.68 21.41 -11.78
CA ALA A 387 5.53 21.97 -13.13
C ALA A 387 5.74 23.48 -13.11
#